data_AF-A0A925YGG1-F1
#
_entry.id   AF-A0A925YGG1-F1
#
_cell.length_a   1.000
_cell.length_b   1.000
_cell.length_c   1.000
_cell.angle_alpha   90.00
_cell.angle_beta   90.00
_cell.angle_gamma   90.00
#
_symmetry.space_group_name_H-M   'P 1'
#
loop_
_entity.id
_entity.type
_entity.pdbx_description
1 polymer ?
#
loop_
_entity_poly.entity_id
_entity_poly.type
_entity_poly.pdbx_seq_one_letter_code
_entity_poly.pdbx_strand_id
1 'polypeptide(L)'
;MKPGKHAIFIEKMGFKPVRQDIDILPGTAAQHMIKLERGDNGWLNVAGRGAYGATVSIDNKFVCKAPCRSEVSPGVHTVLVQKGGFEDYEADLRVDRAAETTLEVQWSARPSRKGAWTSAVLAAGFIGGGLYLGHLSNANRDGLRSDIAAGMLVDSNDPRYSRGKWEAVGADAAFVVGGLFAIAATVSFFSHAPDSTAGVDQRTIGFAPAVTPNGASLGAWGRF
;
A
#
# COMPACT_ATOMS: atom_id res chain seq x y z
N MET A 1 31.84 -45.01 -2.88
CA MET A 1 30.65 -45.81 -2.51
C MET A 1 31.02 -47.29 -2.61
N LYS A 2 30.46 -48.15 -1.74
CA LYS A 2 30.70 -49.60 -1.84
C LYS A 2 30.02 -50.14 -3.11
N PRO A 3 30.63 -51.10 -3.83
CA PRO A 3 30.00 -51.73 -4.99
C PRO A 3 28.65 -52.35 -4.61
N GLY A 4 27.65 -52.20 -5.48
CA GLY A 4 26.28 -52.68 -5.26
C GLY A 4 25.21 -51.68 -5.70
N LYS A 5 23.93 -52.07 -5.51
CA LYS A 5 22.77 -51.24 -5.85
C LYS A 5 22.55 -50.15 -4.81
N HIS A 6 22.48 -48.90 -5.27
CA HIS A 6 22.15 -47.73 -4.45
C HIS A 6 20.96 -47.00 -5.05
N ALA A 7 20.00 -46.62 -4.21
CA ALA A 7 18.93 -45.73 -4.62
C ALA A 7 19.37 -44.29 -4.36
N ILE A 8 19.34 -43.45 -5.40
CA ILE A 8 19.59 -42.02 -5.28
C ILE A 8 18.25 -41.28 -5.35
N PHE A 9 18.06 -40.36 -4.41
CA PHE A 9 16.92 -39.44 -4.38
C PHE A 9 17.44 -38.04 -4.68
N ILE A 10 16.93 -37.46 -5.76
CA ILE A 10 17.35 -36.14 -6.23
C ILE A 10 16.15 -35.22 -6.12
N GLU A 11 16.24 -34.29 -5.18
CA GLU A 11 15.29 -33.21 -5.01
C GLU A 11 15.94 -31.90 -5.44
N LYS A 12 15.22 -31.12 -6.25
CA LYS A 12 15.69 -29.82 -6.73
C LYS A 12 14.51 -28.86 -6.76
N MET A 13 14.69 -27.67 -6.17
CA MET A 13 13.65 -26.64 -6.14
C MET A 13 13.25 -26.26 -7.57
N GLY A 14 11.95 -26.30 -7.85
CA GLY A 14 11.39 -26.07 -9.19
C GLY A 14 11.46 -27.28 -10.13
N PHE A 15 11.83 -28.47 -9.67
CA PHE A 15 11.87 -29.69 -10.46
C PHE A 15 11.16 -30.83 -9.72
N LYS A 16 10.58 -31.79 -10.47
CA LYS A 16 9.95 -32.97 -9.87
C LYS A 16 11.03 -33.85 -9.23
N PRO A 17 10.85 -34.35 -7.98
CA PRO A 17 11.83 -35.22 -7.35
C PRO A 17 11.94 -36.54 -8.12
N VAL A 18 13.17 -37.00 -8.34
CA VAL A 18 13.45 -38.24 -9.06
C VAL A 18 14.14 -39.23 -8.14
N ARG A 19 13.60 -40.44 -8.07
CA ARG A 19 14.24 -41.60 -7.46
C ARG A 19 14.76 -42.51 -8.57
N GLN A 20 16.04 -42.83 -8.53
CA GLN A 20 16.66 -43.72 -9.51
C GLN A 20 17.56 -44.73 -8.81
N ASP A 21 17.48 -45.98 -9.25
CA ASP A 21 18.37 -47.03 -8.79
C ASP A 21 19.60 -47.05 -9.70
N ILE A 22 20.79 -46.96 -9.10
CA ILE A 22 22.08 -47.06 -9.77
C ILE A 22 22.82 -48.30 -9.28
N ASP A 23 23.51 -48.98 -10.18
CA ASP A 23 24.34 -50.15 -9.84
C ASP A 23 25.81 -49.78 -10.05
N ILE A 24 26.59 -49.81 -8.97
CA ILE A 24 27.99 -49.36 -8.98
C ILE A 24 28.90 -50.59 -9.05
N LEU A 25 29.54 -50.78 -10.21
CA LEU A 25 30.53 -51.83 -10.45
C LEU A 25 31.89 -51.48 -9.80
N PRO A 26 32.65 -52.47 -9.31
CA PRO A 26 33.97 -52.23 -8.70
C PRO A 26 34.96 -51.58 -9.69
N GLY A 27 35.72 -50.59 -9.23
CA GLY A 27 36.84 -50.01 -9.98
C GLY A 27 36.48 -49.08 -11.15
N THR A 28 35.20 -48.78 -11.39
CA THR A 28 34.76 -47.94 -12.51
C THR A 28 34.00 -46.70 -12.02
N ALA A 29 34.35 -45.52 -12.53
CA ALA A 29 33.57 -44.31 -12.30
C ALA A 29 32.35 -44.29 -13.24
N ALA A 30 31.15 -44.57 -12.70
CA ALA A 30 29.91 -44.49 -13.47
C ALA A 30 29.40 -43.04 -13.51
N GLN A 31 29.19 -42.50 -14.71
CA GLN A 31 28.51 -41.22 -14.91
C GLN A 31 27.05 -41.49 -15.30
N HIS A 32 26.11 -40.98 -14.49
CA HIS A 32 24.68 -41.07 -14.78
C HIS A 32 24.14 -39.67 -15.08
N MET A 33 23.60 -39.49 -16.28
CA MET A 33 22.92 -38.25 -16.67
C MET A 33 21.43 -38.40 -16.43
N ILE A 34 20.89 -37.59 -15.51
CA ILE A 34 19.49 -37.67 -15.08
C ILE A 34 18.79 -36.42 -15.58
N LYS A 35 17.81 -36.60 -16.47
CA LYS A 35 16.97 -35.51 -16.96
C LYS A 35 15.90 -35.21 -15.91
N LEU A 36 16.02 -34.06 -15.26
CA LEU A 36 15.01 -33.55 -14.33
C LEU A 36 13.94 -32.80 -15.10
N GLU A 37 12.67 -33.15 -14.87
CA GLU A 37 11.54 -32.39 -15.40
C GLU A 37 11.27 -31.17 -14.51
N ARG A 38 11.05 -30.00 -15.13
CA ARG A 38 10.63 -28.81 -14.38
C ARG A 38 9.28 -29.10 -13.73
N GLY A 39 9.15 -28.68 -12.48
CA GLY A 39 7.87 -28.62 -11.81
C GLY A 39 6.96 -27.63 -12.53
N ASP A 40 5.67 -27.94 -12.52
CA ASP A 40 4.65 -27.11 -13.15
C ASP A 40 4.25 -25.91 -12.26
N ASN A 41 4.90 -25.75 -11.09
CA ASN A 41 4.54 -24.77 -10.08
C ASN A 41 5.60 -23.66 -9.96
N GLY A 42 5.16 -22.47 -9.57
CA GLY A 42 6.00 -21.33 -9.21
C GLY A 42 5.89 -21.00 -7.73
N TRP A 43 6.80 -20.15 -7.24
CA TRP A 43 6.82 -19.75 -5.83
C TRP A 43 6.81 -18.23 -5.69
N LEU A 44 5.96 -17.72 -4.80
CA LEU A 44 5.97 -16.33 -4.36
C LEU A 44 6.45 -16.28 -2.92
N ASN A 45 7.53 -15.54 -2.69
CA ASN A 45 8.11 -15.33 -1.37
C ASN A 45 7.95 -13.85 -0.97
N VAL A 46 7.09 -13.56 -0.01
CA VAL A 46 6.94 -12.20 0.53
C VAL A 46 7.85 -12.08 1.73
N ALA A 47 8.95 -11.36 1.57
CA ALA A 47 10.06 -11.32 2.52
C ALA A 47 10.47 -9.88 2.85
N GLY A 48 11.42 -9.74 3.78
CA GLY A 48 11.96 -8.45 4.21
C GLY A 48 11.41 -7.96 5.55
N ARG A 49 12.14 -7.03 6.17
CA ARG A 49 11.82 -6.50 7.51
C ARG A 49 10.48 -5.75 7.53
N GLY A 50 10.11 -5.14 6.41
CA GLY A 50 8.83 -4.45 6.26
C GLY A 50 7.63 -5.40 6.26
N ALA A 51 7.79 -6.63 5.77
CA ALA A 51 6.70 -7.55 5.49
C ALA A 51 6.06 -8.18 6.74
N TYR A 52 6.70 -8.09 7.90
CA TYR A 52 6.19 -8.70 9.13
C TYR A 52 4.80 -8.19 9.51
N GLY A 53 3.87 -9.13 9.69
CA GLY A 53 2.50 -8.87 10.10
C GLY A 53 1.60 -8.34 8.99
N ALA A 54 2.09 -8.26 7.74
CA ALA A 54 1.27 -7.92 6.59
C ALA A 54 0.42 -9.12 6.15
N THR A 55 -0.76 -8.84 5.63
CA THR A 55 -1.67 -9.84 5.06
C THR A 55 -1.43 -9.90 3.55
N VAL A 56 -1.18 -11.10 3.02
CA VAL A 56 -0.94 -11.33 1.59
C VAL A 56 -2.14 -12.06 0.99
N SER A 57 -2.66 -11.49 -0.10
CA SER A 57 -3.70 -12.09 -0.92
C SER A 57 -3.22 -12.17 -2.38
N ILE A 58 -3.59 -13.26 -3.06
CA ILE A 58 -3.28 -13.49 -4.47
C ILE A 58 -4.61 -13.73 -5.18
N ASP A 59 -4.87 -13.00 -6.25
CA ASP A 59 -6.15 -13.02 -7.00
C ASP A 59 -7.36 -12.88 -6.06
N ASN A 60 -7.29 -11.89 -5.16
CA ASN A 60 -8.28 -11.57 -4.13
C ASN A 60 -8.53 -12.70 -3.10
N LYS A 61 -7.70 -13.74 -3.06
CA LYS A 61 -7.78 -14.83 -2.08
C LYS A 61 -6.68 -14.69 -1.05
N PHE A 62 -7.05 -14.69 0.23
CA PHE A 62 -6.08 -14.72 1.33
C PHE A 62 -5.23 -15.98 1.26
N VAL A 63 -3.91 -15.82 1.31
CA VAL A 63 -2.94 -16.92 1.25
C VAL A 63 -2.23 -17.08 2.59
N CYS A 64 -1.59 -16.02 3.09
CA CYS A 64 -0.80 -16.09 4.32
C CYS A 64 -0.57 -14.71 4.94
N LYS A 65 -0.06 -14.71 6.18
CA LYS A 65 0.54 -13.54 6.81
C LYS A 65 2.05 -13.56 6.59
N ALA A 66 2.60 -12.44 6.13
CA ALA A 66 4.01 -12.30 5.83
C ALA A 66 4.87 -12.11 7.11
N PRO A 67 6.15 -12.53 7.09
CA PRO A 67 6.86 -13.17 5.97
C PRO A 67 6.37 -14.60 5.71
N CYS A 68 6.10 -14.92 4.44
CA CYS A 68 5.63 -16.24 4.05
C CYS A 68 6.03 -16.58 2.61
N ARG A 69 6.20 -17.88 2.37
CA ARG A 69 6.41 -18.47 1.06
C ARG A 69 5.19 -19.27 0.68
N SER A 70 4.65 -19.01 -0.52
CA SER A 70 3.46 -19.66 -1.05
C SER A 70 3.71 -20.21 -2.44
N GLU A 71 3.08 -21.35 -2.72
CA GLU A 71 3.07 -21.95 -4.05
C GLU A 71 1.96 -21.30 -4.89
N VAL A 72 2.31 -20.89 -6.10
CA VAL A 72 1.41 -20.18 -7.01
C VAL A 72 1.51 -20.83 -8.38
N SER A 73 0.39 -20.91 -9.10
CA SER A 73 0.42 -21.34 -10.49
C SER A 73 1.33 -20.42 -11.32
N PRO A 74 2.03 -20.92 -12.33
CA PRO A 74 2.75 -20.04 -13.25
C PRO A 74 1.76 -19.21 -14.07
N GLY A 75 2.00 -17.91 -14.13
CA GLY A 75 1.05 -16.99 -14.75
C GLY A 75 1.24 -15.56 -14.25
N VAL A 76 0.38 -14.66 -14.72
CA VAL A 76 0.25 -13.32 -14.15
C VAL A 76 -0.82 -13.40 -13.06
N HIS A 77 -0.48 -12.92 -11.88
CA HIS A 77 -1.33 -12.94 -10.70
C HIS A 77 -1.36 -11.57 -10.05
N THR A 78 -2.53 -11.13 -9.59
CA THR A 78 -2.66 -9.86 -8.87
C THR A 78 -2.36 -10.12 -7.40
N VAL A 79 -1.33 -9.48 -6.88
CA VAL A 79 -0.88 -9.64 -5.49
C VAL A 79 -1.23 -8.39 -4.70
N LEU A 80 -2.02 -8.57 -3.65
CA LEU A 80 -2.42 -7.53 -2.71
C LEU A 80 -1.76 -7.79 -1.35
N VAL A 81 -0.96 -6.83 -0.88
CA VAL A 81 -0.29 -6.88 0.43
C VAL A 81 -0.77 -5.72 1.28
N GLN A 82 -1.38 -6.03 2.42
CA GLN A 82 -2.02 -5.03 3.29
C GLN A 82 -1.38 -5.02 4.67
N LYS A 83 -1.19 -3.83 5.23
CA LYS A 83 -0.69 -3.65 6.59
C LYS A 83 -1.37 -2.45 7.26
N GLY A 84 -1.80 -2.64 8.50
CA GLY A 84 -2.49 -1.59 9.26
C GLY A 84 -1.62 -0.32 9.38
N GLY A 85 -2.19 0.83 9.02
CA GLY A 85 -1.51 2.13 9.08
C GLY A 85 -0.68 2.52 7.85
N PHE A 86 -0.57 1.64 6.85
CA PHE A 86 0.19 1.88 5.61
C PHE A 86 -0.70 1.73 4.38
N GLU A 87 -0.35 2.38 3.27
CA GLU A 87 -1.07 2.21 2.01
C GLU A 87 -0.92 0.78 1.50
N ASP A 88 -2.00 0.24 0.94
CA ASP A 88 -2.03 -1.11 0.42
C ASP A 88 -1.15 -1.19 -0.84
N TYR A 89 -0.43 -2.31 -1.00
CA TYR A 89 0.35 -2.57 -2.19
C TYR A 89 -0.40 -3.55 -3.08
N GLU A 90 -0.73 -3.15 -4.30
CA GLU A 90 -1.38 -3.99 -5.30
C GLU A 90 -0.58 -3.94 -6.61
N ALA A 91 -0.19 -5.11 -7.12
CA ALA A 91 0.54 -5.21 -8.38
C ALA A 91 0.30 -6.55 -9.07
N ASP A 92 0.34 -6.52 -10.41
CA ASP A 92 0.36 -7.72 -11.23
C ASP A 92 1.78 -8.27 -11.30
N LEU A 93 1.97 -9.47 -10.75
CA LEU A 93 3.25 -10.17 -10.73
C LEU A 93 3.20 -11.37 -11.65
N ARG A 94 4.22 -11.48 -12.51
CA ARG A 94 4.42 -12.67 -13.33
C ARG A 94 5.25 -13.68 -12.56
N VAL A 95 4.65 -14.84 -12.28
CA VAL A 95 5.32 -15.99 -11.67
C VAL A 95 5.68 -16.98 -12.78
N ASP A 96 6.99 -17.25 -12.96
CA ASP A 96 7.44 -18.24 -13.93
C ASP A 96 7.55 -19.65 -13.31
N ARG A 97 7.48 -20.66 -14.19
CA ARG A 97 7.65 -22.08 -13.83
C ARG A 97 9.02 -22.31 -13.20
N ALA A 98 9.05 -23.08 -12.12
CA ALA A 98 10.28 -23.46 -11.44
C ALA A 98 11.12 -22.28 -10.92
N ALA A 99 10.54 -21.08 -10.80
CA ALA A 99 11.19 -19.87 -10.32
C ALA A 99 10.59 -19.42 -8.99
N GLU A 100 11.39 -18.72 -8.20
CA GLU A 100 10.93 -18.02 -6.99
C GLU A 100 10.96 -16.52 -7.24
N THR A 101 9.81 -15.89 -7.06
CA THR A 101 9.64 -14.45 -7.12
C THR A 101 9.63 -13.92 -5.70
N THR A 102 10.65 -13.15 -5.34
CA THR A 102 10.73 -12.52 -4.02
C THR A 102 10.17 -11.11 -4.09
N LEU A 103 9.19 -10.83 -3.24
CA LEU A 103 8.55 -9.52 -3.11
C LEU A 103 9.00 -8.87 -1.80
N GLU A 104 9.72 -7.76 -1.89
CA GLU A 104 10.12 -6.93 -0.75
C GLU A 104 9.34 -5.61 -0.77
N VAL A 105 8.35 -5.50 0.12
CA VAL A 105 7.46 -4.34 0.18
C VAL A 105 8.08 -3.20 1.00
N GLN A 106 8.10 -2.02 0.41
CA GLN A 106 8.44 -0.73 1.04
C GLN A 106 7.15 0.06 1.29
N TRP A 107 6.88 0.31 2.56
CA TRP A 107 5.62 0.90 2.99
C TRP A 107 5.62 2.41 2.94
N SER A 108 4.56 3.00 2.39
CA SER A 108 4.22 4.40 2.62
C SER A 108 3.17 4.51 3.72
N ALA A 109 3.38 5.44 4.66
CA ALA A 109 2.41 5.68 5.73
C ALA A 109 1.15 6.33 5.14
N ARG A 110 -0.04 5.88 5.56
CA ARG A 110 -1.28 6.54 5.15
C ARG A 110 -1.28 7.98 5.68
N PRO A 111 -1.61 8.99 4.85
CA PRO A 111 -1.65 10.37 5.31
C PRO A 111 -2.74 10.51 6.36
N SER A 112 -2.38 11.05 7.54
CA SER A 112 -3.36 11.22 8.61
C SER A 112 -4.38 12.29 8.21
N ARG A 113 -5.67 11.94 8.21
CA ARG A 113 -6.76 12.90 7.91
C ARG A 113 -7.06 13.88 9.05
N LYS A 114 -6.27 13.86 10.13
CA LYS A 114 -6.50 14.70 11.32
C LYS A 114 -6.43 16.19 10.97
N GLY A 115 -5.45 16.61 10.17
CA GLY A 115 -5.32 18.01 9.73
C GLY A 115 -6.48 18.50 8.85
N ALA A 116 -7.04 17.60 8.03
CA ALA A 116 -8.22 17.89 7.23
C ALA A 116 -9.46 18.11 8.12
N TRP A 117 -9.62 17.29 9.16
CA TRP A 117 -10.72 17.45 10.12
C TRP A 117 -10.57 18.70 11.00
N THR A 118 -9.37 19.04 11.47
CA THR A 118 -9.18 20.26 12.28
C THR A 118 -9.52 21.52 11.49
N SER A 119 -9.04 21.62 10.24
CA SER A 119 -9.36 22.74 9.37
C SER A 119 -10.85 22.78 9.00
N ALA A 120 -11.49 21.63 8.77
CA ALA A 120 -12.94 21.57 8.53
C ALA A 120 -13.76 22.07 9.72
N VAL A 121 -13.39 21.70 10.95
CA VAL A 121 -14.07 22.16 12.18
C VAL A 121 -13.90 23.68 12.35
N LEU A 122 -12.70 24.21 12.10
CA LEU A 122 -12.46 25.66 12.14
C LEU A 122 -13.31 26.38 11.09
N ALA A 123 -13.34 25.86 9.86
CA ALA A 123 -14.17 26.41 8.79
C ALA A 123 -15.65 26.47 9.20
N ALA A 124 -16.20 25.36 9.72
CA ALA A 124 -17.58 25.28 10.17
C ALA A 124 -17.87 26.26 11.32
N GLY A 125 -16.95 26.39 12.28
CA GLY A 125 -17.07 27.35 13.39
C GLY A 125 -17.13 28.80 12.91
N PHE A 126 -16.23 29.20 12.02
CA PHE A 126 -16.21 30.55 11.46
C PHE A 126 -17.41 30.83 10.56
N ILE A 127 -17.80 29.90 9.69
CA ILE A 127 -18.99 30.03 8.84
C ILE A 127 -20.25 30.14 9.70
N GLY A 128 -20.40 29.28 10.71
CA GLY A 128 -21.53 29.31 11.64
C GLY A 128 -21.60 30.61 12.44
N GLY A 129 -20.45 31.07 12.96
CA GLY A 129 -20.34 32.37 13.63
C GLY A 129 -20.69 33.55 12.71
N GLY A 130 -20.22 33.52 11.46
CA GLY A 130 -20.54 34.52 10.45
C GLY A 130 -22.03 34.58 10.13
N LEU A 131 -22.68 33.43 9.93
CA LEU A 131 -24.13 33.34 9.71
C LEU A 131 -24.92 33.89 10.90
N TYR A 132 -24.50 33.59 12.13
CA TYR A 132 -25.13 34.08 13.35
C TYR A 132 -25.02 35.61 13.49
N LEU A 133 -23.82 36.17 13.28
CA LEU A 133 -23.59 37.62 13.31
C LEU A 133 -24.35 38.33 12.19
N GLY A 134 -24.40 37.75 10.99
CA GLY A 134 -25.18 38.26 9.88
C GLY A 134 -26.68 38.27 10.17
N HIS A 135 -27.21 37.22 10.81
CA HIS A 135 -28.60 37.18 11.27
C HIS A 135 -28.89 38.30 12.28
N LEU A 136 -28.02 38.52 13.28
CA LEU A 136 -28.20 39.58 14.27
C LEU A 136 -28.14 40.98 13.64
N SER A 137 -27.23 41.19 12.69
CA SER A 137 -27.14 42.43 11.93
C SER A 137 -28.41 42.70 11.13
N ASN A 138 -28.95 41.68 10.45
CA ASN A 138 -30.22 41.79 9.73
C ASN A 138 -31.40 42.06 10.67
N ALA A 139 -31.48 41.41 11.83
CA ALA A 139 -32.52 41.67 12.82
C ALA A 139 -32.50 43.14 13.31
N ASN A 140 -31.30 43.69 13.57
CA ASN A 140 -31.13 45.10 13.94
C ASN A 140 -31.56 46.04 12.79
N ARG A 141 -31.18 45.72 11.55
CA ARG A 141 -31.57 46.48 10.35
C ARG A 141 -33.08 46.48 10.14
N ASP A 142 -33.70 45.31 10.25
CA ASP A 142 -35.13 45.13 10.01
C ASP A 142 -35.97 45.83 11.08
N GLY A 143 -35.53 45.79 12.35
CA GLY A 143 -36.16 46.53 13.44
C GLY A 143 -36.11 48.06 13.24
N LEU A 144 -34.96 48.60 12.82
CA LEU A 144 -34.87 50.03 12.48
C LEU A 144 -35.79 50.39 11.30
N ARG A 145 -35.85 49.50 10.30
CA ARG A 145 -36.70 49.71 9.12
C ARG A 145 -38.19 49.67 9.48
N SER A 146 -38.61 48.78 10.39
CA SER A 146 -39.99 48.73 10.86
C SER A 146 -40.37 49.97 11.66
N ASP A 147 -39.47 50.47 12.52
CA ASP A 147 -39.71 51.68 13.32
C ASP A 147 -39.89 52.92 12.42
N ILE A 148 -39.05 53.06 11.39
CA ILE A 148 -39.18 54.11 10.36
C ILE A 148 -40.50 53.99 9.60
N ALA A 149 -40.87 52.77 9.20
CA ALA A 149 -42.13 52.52 8.49
C ALA A 149 -43.36 52.80 9.35
N ALA A 150 -43.27 52.63 10.66
CA ALA A 150 -44.30 52.97 11.64
C ALA A 150 -44.38 54.47 11.94
N GLY A 151 -43.53 55.30 11.34
CA GLY A 151 -43.49 56.75 11.54
C GLY A 151 -42.76 57.18 12.82
N MET A 152 -42.00 56.28 13.46
CA MET A 152 -41.17 56.65 14.60
C MET A 152 -39.94 57.43 14.14
N LEU A 153 -39.56 58.46 14.89
CA LEU A 153 -38.34 59.21 14.66
C LEU A 153 -37.15 58.38 15.15
N VAL A 154 -36.37 57.85 14.22
CA VAL A 154 -35.12 57.14 14.51
C VAL A 154 -33.98 58.16 14.47
N ASP A 155 -33.26 58.30 15.59
CA ASP A 155 -32.10 59.18 15.68
C ASP A 155 -30.89 58.56 14.94
N SER A 156 -30.04 59.42 14.38
CA SER A 156 -28.77 59.05 13.77
C SER A 156 -27.79 58.43 14.78
N ASN A 157 -27.99 58.67 16.08
CA ASN A 157 -27.18 58.08 17.16
C ASN A 157 -27.76 56.80 17.77
N ASP A 158 -28.74 56.15 17.12
CA ASP A 158 -29.29 54.89 17.62
C ASP A 158 -28.20 53.80 17.72
N PRO A 159 -27.98 53.18 18.90
CA PRO A 159 -26.97 52.16 19.12
C PRO A 159 -27.19 50.88 18.28
N ARG A 160 -28.42 50.60 17.82
CA ARG A 160 -28.71 49.46 16.95
C ARG A 160 -28.03 49.59 15.60
N TYR A 161 -27.86 50.82 15.09
CA TYR A 161 -27.21 51.08 13.81
C TYR A 161 -25.71 50.80 13.87
N SER A 162 -25.02 51.30 14.90
CA SER A 162 -23.59 51.05 15.08
C SER A 162 -23.30 49.59 15.39
N ARG A 163 -24.13 48.95 16.22
CA ARG A 163 -24.05 47.53 16.55
C ARG A 163 -24.25 46.65 15.32
N GLY A 164 -25.30 46.90 14.53
CA GLY A 164 -25.56 46.16 13.28
C GLY A 164 -24.42 46.27 12.27
N LYS A 165 -23.74 47.43 12.18
CA LYS A 165 -22.53 47.58 11.35
C LYS A 165 -21.36 46.73 11.83
N TRP A 166 -21.05 46.74 13.12
CA TRP A 166 -19.98 45.91 13.68
C TRP A 166 -20.27 44.42 13.53
N GLU A 167 -21.53 44.01 13.68
CA GLU A 167 -21.98 42.63 13.45
C GLU A 167 -21.83 42.23 11.98
N ALA A 168 -22.15 43.11 11.02
CA ALA A 168 -21.94 42.86 9.59
C ALA A 168 -20.45 42.73 9.25
N VAL A 169 -19.61 43.66 9.73
CA VAL A 169 -18.15 43.59 9.53
C VAL A 169 -17.57 42.31 10.16
N GLY A 170 -18.05 41.93 11.33
CA GLY A 170 -17.68 40.68 11.99
C GLY A 170 -18.10 39.45 11.20
N ALA A 171 -19.29 39.46 10.60
CA ALA A 171 -19.78 38.38 9.74
C ALA A 171 -18.91 38.21 8.49
N ASP A 172 -18.61 39.31 7.79
CA ASP A 172 -17.77 39.29 6.58
C ASP A 172 -16.36 38.76 6.90
N ALA A 173 -15.75 39.25 7.99
CA ALA A 173 -14.44 38.76 8.44
C ALA A 173 -14.48 37.26 8.77
N ALA A 174 -15.53 36.80 9.43
CA ALA A 174 -15.71 35.39 9.76
C ALA A 174 -15.87 34.52 8.49
N PHE A 175 -16.60 34.98 7.48
CA PHE A 175 -16.73 34.26 6.20
C PHE A 175 -15.40 34.17 5.45
N VAL A 176 -14.60 35.24 5.44
CA VAL A 176 -13.27 35.21 4.82
C VAL A 176 -12.37 34.17 5.50
N VAL A 177 -12.29 34.21 6.83
CA VAL A 177 -11.46 33.25 7.60
C VAL A 177 -11.99 31.82 7.44
N GLY A 178 -13.31 31.63 7.53
CA GLY A 178 -13.95 30.33 7.34
C GLY A 178 -13.70 29.76 5.95
N GLY A 179 -13.74 30.60 4.91
CA GLY A 179 -13.43 30.23 3.53
C GLY A 179 -11.99 29.75 3.35
N LEU A 180 -11.02 30.44 3.96
CA LEU A 180 -9.61 30.00 3.93
C LEU A 180 -9.42 28.63 4.58
N PHE A 181 -10.06 28.39 5.72
CA PHE A 181 -10.03 27.07 6.37
C PHE A 181 -10.75 26.00 5.56
N ALA A 182 -11.85 26.34 4.87
CA ALA A 182 -12.56 25.41 3.99
C ALA A 182 -11.68 25.00 2.79
N ILE A 183 -10.94 25.94 2.20
CA ILE A 183 -9.97 25.67 1.14
C ILE A 183 -8.84 24.76 1.67
N ALA A 184 -8.26 25.10 2.83
CA ALA A 184 -7.21 24.29 3.44
C ALA A 184 -7.67 22.85 3.76
N ALA A 185 -8.89 22.70 4.27
CA ALA A 185 -9.50 21.39 4.52
C ALA A 185 -9.64 20.60 3.23
N THR A 186 -10.15 21.23 2.17
CA THR A 186 -10.31 20.62 0.85
C THR A 186 -8.97 20.10 0.32
N VAL A 187 -7.94 20.95 0.31
CA VAL A 187 -6.58 20.55 -0.12
C VAL A 187 -6.06 19.37 0.71
N SER A 188 -6.25 19.42 2.04
CA SER A 188 -5.79 18.35 2.93
C SER A 188 -6.58 17.04 2.77
N PHE A 189 -7.83 17.06 2.31
CA PHE A 189 -8.61 15.84 2.03
C PHE A 189 -8.20 15.18 0.72
N PHE A 190 -7.74 15.96 -0.26
CA PHE A 190 -7.37 15.49 -1.60
C PHE A 190 -5.86 15.24 -1.77
N SER A 191 -5.02 15.61 -0.80
CA SER A 191 -3.60 15.24 -0.79
C SER A 191 -3.44 13.74 -0.51
N HIS A 192 -2.86 13.00 -1.45
CA HIS A 192 -2.52 11.58 -1.31
C HIS A 192 -1.04 11.44 -0.94
N ALA A 193 -0.70 10.45 -0.10
CA ALA A 193 0.69 10.06 0.10
C ALA A 193 1.19 9.29 -1.13
N PRO A 194 2.53 9.22 -1.36
CA PRO A 194 3.05 8.32 -2.39
C PRO A 194 2.60 6.88 -2.15
N ASP A 195 2.35 6.14 -3.22
CA ASP A 195 1.95 4.72 -3.14
C ASP A 195 3.04 3.88 -2.49
N SER A 196 2.65 2.80 -1.80
CA SER A 196 3.61 1.78 -1.35
C SER A 196 4.26 1.16 -2.58
N THR A 197 5.57 0.93 -2.54
CA THR A 197 6.31 0.29 -3.66
C THR A 197 6.86 -1.05 -3.20
N ALA A 198 7.18 -1.94 -4.14
CA ALA A 198 7.88 -3.17 -3.79
C ALA A 198 8.99 -3.47 -4.80
N GLY A 199 10.13 -3.93 -4.28
CA GLY A 199 11.16 -4.55 -5.08
C GLY A 199 10.73 -5.97 -5.46
N VAL A 200 10.76 -6.28 -6.75
CA VAL A 200 10.53 -7.63 -7.26
C VAL A 200 11.86 -8.19 -7.72
N ASP A 201 12.35 -9.21 -7.02
CA ASP A 201 13.56 -9.95 -7.40
C ASP A 201 13.16 -11.36 -7.81
N GLN A 202 13.33 -11.69 -9.08
CA GLN A 202 13.04 -13.02 -9.60
C GLN A 202 14.33 -13.83 -9.64
N ARG A 203 14.42 -14.84 -8.77
CA ARG A 203 15.59 -15.70 -8.67
C ARG A 203 15.35 -16.97 -9.46
N THR A 204 16.03 -17.08 -10.60
CA THR A 204 16.17 -18.32 -11.34
C THR A 204 17.55 -18.90 -11.06
N ILE A 205 17.63 -20.04 -10.38
CA ILE A 205 18.92 -20.69 -10.15
C ILE A 205 19.32 -21.43 -11.43
N GLY A 206 20.28 -20.87 -12.17
CA GLY A 206 20.92 -21.52 -13.31
C GLY A 206 22.02 -22.46 -12.82
N PHE A 207 22.12 -23.63 -13.43
CA PHE A 207 23.27 -24.51 -13.21
C PHE A 207 23.82 -24.94 -14.56
N ALA A 208 25.14 -24.76 -14.74
CA ALA A 208 25.87 -25.28 -15.89
C ALA A 208 26.75 -26.47 -15.42
N PRO A 209 26.94 -27.50 -16.26
CA PRO A 209 27.91 -28.54 -15.95
C PRO A 209 29.31 -27.90 -15.85
N ALA A 210 29.97 -28.08 -14.72
CA ALA A 210 31.34 -27.62 -14.51
C ALA A 210 32.27 -28.85 -14.46
N VAL A 211 33.27 -28.89 -15.32
CA VAL A 211 34.26 -29.98 -15.29
C VAL A 211 35.39 -29.51 -14.39
N THR A 212 35.56 -30.17 -13.24
CA THR A 212 36.72 -29.95 -12.35
C THR A 212 37.75 -31.06 -12.56
N PRO A 213 39.04 -30.83 -12.23
CA PRO A 213 40.09 -31.84 -12.40
C PRO A 213 39.83 -33.18 -11.70
N ASN A 214 38.94 -33.20 -10.70
CA ASN A 214 38.57 -34.39 -9.93
C ASN A 214 37.18 -34.97 -10.31
N GLY A 215 36.53 -34.48 -11.37
CA GLY A 215 35.24 -35.00 -11.85
C GLY A 215 34.26 -33.90 -12.31
N ALA A 216 33.11 -34.33 -12.83
CA ALA A 216 32.00 -33.42 -13.16
C ALA A 216 31.32 -32.93 -11.88
N SER A 217 31.20 -31.62 -11.72
CA SER A 217 30.48 -30.97 -10.64
C SER A 217 29.36 -30.07 -11.20
N LEU A 218 28.39 -29.74 -10.34
CA LEU A 218 27.31 -28.81 -10.67
C LEU A 218 27.66 -27.45 -10.07
N GLY A 219 27.93 -26.46 -10.93
CA GLY A 219 28.11 -25.08 -10.49
C GLY A 219 26.77 -24.37 -10.43
N ALA A 220 26.39 -23.85 -9.26
CA ALA A 220 25.27 -22.92 -9.12
C ALA A 220 25.68 -21.55 -9.63
N TRP A 221 24.90 -20.95 -10.51
CA TRP A 221 25.07 -19.55 -10.87
C TRP A 221 23.71 -18.83 -10.90
N GLY A 222 23.64 -17.73 -10.16
CA GLY A 222 22.45 -16.90 -9.99
C GLY A 222 22.78 -15.75 -9.05
N ARG A 223 22.01 -14.66 -9.08
CA ARG A 223 22.13 -13.60 -8.07
C ARG A 223 21.54 -14.14 -6.77
N PHE A 224 22.41 -14.38 -5.78
CA PHE A 224 22.04 -14.81 -4.43
C PHE A 224 21.66 -13.61 -3.56
#